data_AF-A0A2N2G4X9-F1
#
_entry.id   AF-A0A2N2G4X9-F1
#
_cell.length_a   1.000
_cell.length_b   1.000
_cell.length_c   1.000
_cell.angle_alpha   90.00
_cell.angle_beta   90.00
_cell.angle_gamma   90.00
#
_symmetry.space_group_name_H-M   'P 1'
#
loop_
_entity.id
_entity.type
_entity.pdbx_description
1 polymer ?
#
loop_
_entity_poly.entity_id
_entity_poly.type
_entity_poly.pdbx_seq_one_letter_code
_entity_poly.pdbx_strand_id
1 'polypeptide(L)' 'PRTLDIDIIFFAHKKINTKQLTIPHKNWSQRESVVIPLSRMYK' A
#
# COMPACT_ATOMS: atom_id res chain seq x y z
N PRO A 1 -19.59 5.40 7.87
CA PRO A 1 -18.59 4.35 8.20
C PRO A 1 -18.28 3.56 6.93
N ARG A 2 -17.01 3.23 6.66
CA ARG A 2 -16.65 2.31 5.56
C ARG A 2 -16.58 0.90 6.11
N THR A 3 -17.25 -0.05 5.46
CA THR A 3 -17.32 -1.45 5.93
C THR A 3 -16.04 -2.21 5.65
N LEU A 4 -15.38 -1.94 4.52
CA LEU A 4 -14.10 -2.52 4.12
C LEU A 4 -13.42 -1.61 3.10
N ASP A 5 -12.10 -1.44 3.23
CA ASP A 5 -11.25 -0.74 2.27
C ASP A 5 -10.08 -1.66 1.87
N ILE A 6 -9.77 -1.71 0.58
CA ILE A 6 -8.67 -2.51 0.03
C ILE A 6 -7.76 -1.58 -0.77
N ASP A 7 -6.49 -1.51 -0.37
CA ASP A 7 -5.46 -0.67 -0.99
C ASP A 7 -4.38 -1.55 -1.65
N ILE A 8 -3.97 -1.22 -2.88
CA ILE A 8 -2.78 -1.82 -3.50
C ILE A 8 -1.54 -1.04 -3.03
N ILE A 9 -0.73 -1.63 -2.15
CA ILE A 9 0.48 -0.98 -1.63
C ILE A 9 1.66 -1.10 -2.61
N PHE A 10 1.92 -2.32 -3.08
CA PHE A 10 2.97 -2.66 -4.06
C PHE A 10 2.41 -3.59 -5.13
N PHE A 11 3.01 -3.56 -6.33
CA PHE A 11 2.67 -4.49 -7.41
C PHE A 11 3.93 -4.85 -8.20
N ALA A 12 4.46 -6.05 -7.92
CA ALA A 12 5.76 -6.49 -8.44
C ALA A 12 6.84 -5.39 -8.27
N HIS A 13 7.71 -5.22 -9.24
CA HIS A 13 8.72 -4.16 -9.31
C HIS A 13 8.26 -2.97 -10.16
N LYS A 14 6.94 -2.75 -10.28
CA LYS A 14 6.38 -1.68 -11.12
C LYS A 14 6.21 -0.38 -10.34
N LYS A 15 6.51 0.73 -11.01
CA LYS A 15 6.07 2.08 -10.61
C LYS A 15 4.96 2.52 -11.55
N ILE A 16 3.81 2.85 -10.99
CA ILE A 16 2.62 3.28 -11.75
C ILE A 16 2.20 4.65 -11.22
N ASN A 17 2.02 5.61 -12.11
CA ASN A 17 1.54 6.94 -11.77
C ASN A 17 0.53 7.39 -12.83
N THR A 18 -0.72 7.00 -12.64
CA THR A 18 -1.84 7.41 -13.48
C THR A 18 -2.86 8.16 -12.63
N LYS A 19 -3.85 8.79 -13.27
CA LYS A 19 -4.93 9.48 -12.57
C LYS A 19 -5.72 8.57 -11.61
N GLN A 20 -5.73 7.25 -11.86
CA GLN A 20 -6.54 6.29 -11.10
C GLN A 20 -5.70 5.39 -10.18
N LEU A 21 -4.38 5.32 -10.36
CA LEU A 21 -3.52 4.39 -9.62
C LEU A 21 -2.12 4.97 -9.42
N THR A 22 -1.67 4.97 -8.17
CA THR A 22 -0.29 5.31 -7.79
C THR A 22 0.33 4.15 -7.03
N ILE A 23 1.38 3.56 -7.58
CA ILE A 23 2.15 2.46 -6.98
C ILE A 23 3.63 2.84 -6.99
N PRO A 24 4.34 2.78 -5.85
CA PRO A 24 3.84 2.42 -4.52
C PRO A 24 2.80 3.40 -3.98
N HIS A 25 1.87 2.93 -3.13
CA HIS A 25 0.80 3.77 -2.59
C HIS A 25 1.38 4.97 -1.81
N LYS A 26 1.19 6.21 -2.27
CA LYS A 26 1.91 7.43 -1.85
C LYS A 26 2.28 7.54 -0.35
N ASN A 27 1.36 7.24 0.57
CA ASN A 27 1.56 7.41 2.02
C ASN A 27 1.68 6.08 2.79
N TRP A 28 2.01 4.97 2.13
CA TRP A 28 2.03 3.64 2.76
C TRP A 28 3.00 3.57 3.95
N SER A 29 4.15 4.25 3.87
CA SER A 29 5.21 4.22 4.89
C SER A 29 4.90 5.04 6.14
N GLN A 30 3.89 5.92 6.09
CA GLN A 30 3.47 6.75 7.22
C GLN A 30 2.31 6.11 7.99
N ARG A 31 1.78 4.97 7.52
CA ARG A 31 0.61 4.29 8.10
C ARG A 31 1.08 3.08 8.89
N GLU A 32 0.97 3.15 10.23
CA GLU A 32 1.31 2.02 11.11
C GLU A 32 0.50 0.76 10.78
N SER A 33 -0.79 0.92 10.43
CA SER A 33 -1.67 -0.18 10.00
C SER A 33 -1.24 -0.84 8.69
N VAL A 34 -0.29 -0.25 7.95
CA VAL A 34 0.32 -0.82 6.75
C VAL A 34 1.74 -1.34 7.08
N VAL A 35 2.56 -0.53 7.74
CA VAL A 35 3.96 -0.85 8.04
C VAL A 35 4.12 -1.99 9.05
N ILE A 36 3.32 -2.03 10.13
CA ILE A 36 3.43 -3.08 11.15
C ILE A 36 3.15 -4.47 10.56
N PRO A 37 2.04 -4.71 9.81
CA PRO A 37 1.83 -5.99 9.15
C PRO A 37 2.93 -6.33 8.13
N LEU A 38 3.34 -5.36 7.28
CA LEU A 38 4.38 -5.59 6.27
C LEU A 38 5.71 -6.03 6.91
N SER A 39 6.11 -5.40 8.02
CA SER A 39 7.36 -5.75 8.73
C SER A 39 7.37 -7.20 9.23
N ARG A 40 6.20 -7.81 9.44
CA ARG A 40 6.05 -9.21 9.87
C ARG A 40 5.98 -10.20 8.70
N MET A 41 5.81 -9.72 7.46
CA MET A 41 5.69 -10.56 6.28
C MET A 41 7.05 -10.95 5.69
N TYR A 42 8.09 -10.14 5.91
CA TYR A 42 9.46 -10.47 5.52
C TYR A 42 10.09 -11.35 6.62
N LYS A 43 10.24 -12.64 6.33
CA LYS A 43 11.02 -13.60 7.12
C LYS A 43 12.31 -13.93 6.38
#